data_AF-A0A554J9U2-F1
#
_entry.id   AF-A0A554J9U2-F1
#
_cell.length_a   1.000
_cell.length_b   1.000
_cell.length_c   1.000
_cell.angle_alpha   90.00
_cell.angle_beta   90.00
_cell.angle_gamma   90.00
#
_symmetry.space_group_name_H-M   'P 1'
#
loop_
_entity.id
_entity.type
_entity.pdbx_description
1 polymer ?
#
loop_
_entity_poly.entity_id
_entity_poly.type
_entity_poly.pdbx_seq_one_letter_code
_entity_poly.pdbx_strand_id
1 'polypeptide(L)'
;MADRKQEEVRAAILKMRAEKGMLADSYRSAGSFFHLPFVSAEKYAEVSDIVVKLDAEKEKSLRPWAWKQPDGSYKIASGFLFEYTEFQRGYVREPVGISPKHTLAIINRGGARAQDIARLASDMQSAVEKIFGIRLEREVEYIGDVENKIL
;
A
#
# COMPACT_ATOMS: atom_id res chain seq x y z
N MET A 1 -22.28 -14.14 -21.02
CA MET A 1 -22.05 -13.38 -19.78
C MET A 1 -23.27 -12.49 -19.59
N ALA A 2 -23.93 -12.52 -18.42
CA ALA A 2 -25.11 -11.69 -18.19
C ALA A 2 -24.71 -10.20 -18.29
N ASP A 3 -25.46 -9.45 -19.08
CA ASP A 3 -25.31 -8.01 -19.26
C ASP A 3 -25.71 -7.32 -17.95
N ARG A 4 -24.75 -7.17 -17.03
CA ARG A 4 -25.01 -6.52 -15.73
C ARG A 4 -25.28 -5.05 -16.00
N LYS A 5 -26.38 -4.55 -15.43
CA LYS A 5 -26.73 -3.13 -15.57
C LYS A 5 -25.61 -2.28 -14.97
N GLN A 6 -25.28 -1.17 -15.63
CA GLN A 6 -24.23 -0.25 -15.18
C GLN A 6 -24.42 0.20 -13.71
N GLU A 7 -25.68 0.33 -13.28
CA GLU A 7 -26.05 0.66 -11.90
C GLU A 7 -25.61 -0.39 -10.88
N GLU A 8 -25.73 -1.68 -11.21
CA GLU A 8 -25.31 -2.79 -10.35
C GLU A 8 -23.79 -2.82 -10.20
N VAL A 9 -23.07 -2.58 -11.30
CA VAL A 9 -21.61 -2.48 -11.31
C VAL A 9 -21.16 -1.30 -10.44
N ARG A 10 -21.79 -0.13 -10.60
CA ARG A 10 -21.52 1.05 -9.78
C ARG A 10 -21.76 0.78 -8.30
N ALA A 11 -22.90 0.17 -7.95
CA ALA A 11 -23.24 -0.14 -6.56
C ALA A 11 -22.21 -1.10 -5.93
N ALA A 12 -21.80 -2.14 -6.68
CA ALA A 12 -20.78 -3.08 -6.22
C ALA A 12 -19.42 -2.38 -5.98
N ILE A 13 -18.99 -1.51 -6.90
CA ILE A 13 -17.75 -0.74 -6.75
C ILE A 13 -17.80 0.17 -5.52
N LEU A 14 -18.90 0.91 -5.33
CA LEU A 14 -19.05 1.81 -4.18
C LEU A 14 -18.99 1.03 -2.86
N LYS A 15 -19.66 -0.13 -2.79
CA LYS A 15 -19.59 -1.02 -1.63
C LYS A 15 -18.16 -1.47 -1.35
N MET A 16 -17.46 -1.99 -2.34
CA MET A 16 -16.06 -2.44 -2.20
C MET A 16 -15.12 -1.30 -1.77
N ARG A 17 -15.34 -0.07 -2.27
CA ARG A 17 -14.56 1.11 -1.87
C ARG A 17 -14.88 1.54 -0.44
N ALA A 18 -16.14 1.48 -0.01
CA ALA A 18 -16.55 1.80 1.35
C ALA A 18 -15.91 0.84 2.37
N GLU A 19 -15.86 -0.46 2.05
CA GLU A 19 -15.20 -1.49 2.87
C GLU A 19 -13.70 -1.22 3.05
N LYS A 20 -13.06 -0.60 2.06
CA LYS A 20 -11.65 -0.19 2.11
C LYS A 20 -11.43 1.22 2.65
N GLY A 21 -12.49 1.97 2.98
CA GLY A 21 -12.39 3.37 3.40
C GLY A 21 -11.88 4.30 2.30
N MET A 22 -12.18 4.01 1.04
CA MET A 22 -11.71 4.72 -0.16
C MET A 22 -12.80 5.60 -0.80
N LEU A 23 -13.79 6.03 -0.01
CA LEU A 23 -14.73 7.08 -0.39
C LEU A 23 -14.28 8.41 0.21
N ALA A 24 -14.65 9.53 -0.42
CA ALA A 24 -14.13 10.87 -0.13
C ALA A 24 -14.14 11.24 1.37
N ASP A 25 -15.20 10.87 2.10
CA ASP A 25 -15.36 11.24 3.52
C ASP A 25 -15.02 10.11 4.50
N SER A 26 -14.40 9.02 4.04
CA SER A 26 -14.07 7.87 4.91
C SER A 26 -12.90 8.18 5.85
N TYR A 27 -11.80 8.69 5.30
CA TYR A 27 -10.60 9.06 6.04
C TYR A 27 -9.94 10.27 5.37
N ARG A 28 -9.30 11.12 6.19
CA ARG A 28 -8.46 12.22 5.70
C ARG A 28 -7.16 11.66 5.13
N SER A 29 -7.21 11.23 3.87
CA SER A 29 -6.10 10.61 3.14
C SER A 29 -6.05 11.12 1.71
N ALA A 30 -4.95 10.84 1.02
CA ALA A 30 -4.83 11.05 -0.43
C ALA A 30 -4.97 9.72 -1.21
N GLY A 31 -5.72 8.75 -0.68
CA GLY A 31 -5.87 7.43 -1.29
C GLY A 31 -4.68 6.51 -1.02
N SER A 32 -4.36 5.63 -1.98
CA SER A 32 -3.18 4.78 -1.89
C SER A 32 -1.93 5.64 -2.04
N PHE A 33 -1.02 5.56 -1.07
CA PHE A 33 0.16 6.40 -1.04
C PHE A 33 1.27 5.90 -1.97
N PHE A 34 1.34 4.57 -2.18
CA PHE A 34 2.36 3.92 -3.00
C PHE A 34 1.73 3.17 -4.17
N HIS A 35 2.43 3.20 -5.30
CA HIS A 35 2.15 2.34 -6.43
C HIS A 35 2.43 0.87 -6.11
N LEU A 36 1.92 0.00 -6.98
CA LEU A 36 2.24 -1.42 -7.01
C LEU A 36 3.50 -1.62 -7.87
N PRO A 37 4.64 -2.05 -7.31
CA PRO A 37 5.87 -2.17 -8.07
C PRO A 37 5.79 -3.30 -9.10
N PHE A 38 6.42 -3.08 -10.24
CA PHE A 38 6.75 -4.12 -11.21
C PHE A 38 8.16 -4.60 -10.95
N VAL A 39 8.36 -5.92 -10.89
CA VAL A 39 9.65 -6.54 -10.62
C VAL A 39 9.94 -7.65 -11.62
N SER A 40 11.22 -8.01 -11.78
CA SER A 40 11.61 -9.14 -12.63
C SER A 40 11.13 -10.47 -12.05
N ALA A 41 11.16 -11.54 -12.85
CA ALA A 41 10.82 -12.88 -12.40
C ALA A 41 11.76 -13.38 -11.28
N GLU A 42 13.04 -13.02 -11.36
CA GLU A 42 14.06 -13.35 -10.36
C GLU A 42 13.76 -12.65 -9.05
N LYS A 43 13.45 -11.35 -9.09
CA LYS A 43 13.08 -10.59 -7.89
C LYS A 43 11.78 -11.10 -7.27
N TYR A 44 10.80 -11.51 -8.08
CA TYR A 44 9.59 -12.16 -7.56
C TYR A 44 9.91 -13.48 -6.83
N ALA A 45 10.79 -14.31 -7.38
CA ALA A 45 11.22 -15.55 -6.72
C ALA A 45 11.94 -15.25 -5.39
N GLU A 46 12.84 -14.27 -5.36
CA GLU A 46 13.49 -13.81 -4.12
C GLU A 46 12.48 -13.35 -3.06
N VAL A 47 11.49 -12.53 -3.44
CA VAL A 47 10.43 -12.09 -2.51
C VAL A 47 9.65 -13.28 -1.99
N SER A 48 9.26 -14.22 -2.87
CA SER A 48 8.54 -15.44 -2.48
C SER A 48 9.32 -16.26 -1.45
N ASP A 49 10.64 -16.43 -1.64
CA ASP A 49 11.49 -17.15 -0.70
C ASP A 49 11.59 -16.43 0.65
N ILE A 50 11.68 -15.09 0.65
CA ILE A 50 11.72 -14.28 1.87
C ILE A 50 10.41 -14.46 2.66
N VAL A 51 9.26 -14.26 2.02
CA VAL A 51 7.97 -14.31 2.75
C VAL A 51 7.63 -15.71 3.26
N VAL A 52 7.98 -16.76 2.53
CA VAL A 52 7.81 -18.15 2.99
C VAL A 52 8.70 -18.44 4.21
N LYS A 53 9.96 -17.94 4.20
CA LYS A 53 10.86 -18.08 5.36
C LYS A 53 10.39 -17.29 6.57
N LEU A 54 9.75 -16.14 6.37
CA LEU A 54 9.22 -15.32 7.45
C LEU A 54 7.94 -15.92 8.04
N ASP A 55 6.97 -16.29 7.20
CA ASP A 55 5.70 -16.87 7.63
C ASP A 55 4.96 -17.52 6.43
N ALA A 56 5.17 -18.82 6.23
CA ALA A 56 4.58 -19.58 5.12
C ALA A 56 3.05 -19.64 5.16
N GLU A 57 2.44 -19.68 6.35
CA GLU A 57 0.97 -19.74 6.46
C GLU A 57 0.34 -18.37 6.16
N LYS A 58 0.96 -17.27 6.63
CA LYS A 58 0.54 -15.92 6.25
C LYS A 58 0.66 -15.73 4.74
N GLU A 59 1.79 -16.10 4.14
CA GLU A 59 2.01 -16.05 2.69
C GLU A 59 0.87 -16.70 1.92
N LYS A 60 0.55 -17.94 2.29
CA LYS A 60 -0.50 -18.74 1.66
C LYS A 60 -1.88 -18.11 1.83
N SER A 61 -2.18 -17.59 3.03
CA SER A 61 -3.47 -16.97 3.34
C SER A 61 -3.72 -15.66 2.60
N LEU A 62 -2.66 -14.97 2.18
CA LEU A 62 -2.73 -13.67 1.51
C LEU A 62 -2.60 -13.76 -0.02
N ARG A 63 -2.51 -14.97 -0.59
CA ARG A 63 -2.53 -15.15 -2.05
C ARG A 63 -3.91 -14.82 -2.67
N PRO A 64 -3.96 -14.31 -3.91
CA PRO A 64 -2.83 -13.85 -4.72
C PRO A 64 -2.33 -12.47 -4.27
N TRP A 65 -1.01 -12.32 -4.13
CA TRP A 65 -0.35 -11.06 -3.79
C TRP A 65 0.53 -10.51 -4.92
N ALA A 66 0.68 -11.25 -6.02
CA ALA A 66 1.37 -10.79 -7.22
C ALA A 66 0.70 -11.34 -8.49
N TRP A 67 0.89 -10.63 -9.60
CA TRP A 67 0.34 -11.00 -10.91
C TRP A 67 1.43 -10.95 -11.98
N LYS A 68 1.61 -12.05 -12.72
CA LYS A 68 2.53 -12.10 -13.86
C LYS A 68 2.01 -11.22 -15.01
N GLN A 69 2.90 -10.46 -15.62
CA GLN A 69 2.64 -9.57 -16.75
C GLN A 69 3.04 -10.23 -18.09
N PRO A 70 2.57 -9.71 -19.25
CA PRO A 70 2.88 -10.29 -20.56
C PRO A 70 4.37 -10.34 -20.90
N ASP A 71 5.18 -9.40 -20.38
CA ASP A 71 6.63 -9.32 -20.58
C ASP A 71 7.44 -10.25 -19.64
N GLY A 72 6.75 -11.02 -18.79
CA GLY A 72 7.36 -11.91 -17.81
C GLY A 72 7.67 -11.25 -16.46
N SER A 73 7.51 -9.94 -16.33
CA SER A 73 7.59 -9.24 -15.04
C SER A 73 6.41 -9.59 -14.13
N TYR A 74 6.48 -9.20 -12.86
CA TYR A 74 5.43 -9.39 -11.88
C TYR A 74 5.05 -8.06 -11.25
N LYS A 75 3.74 -7.80 -11.18
CA LYS A 75 3.18 -6.69 -10.40
C LYS A 75 2.88 -7.18 -8.99
N ILE A 76 3.52 -6.62 -7.98
CA ILE A 76 3.36 -7.02 -6.57
C ILE A 76 2.40 -6.07 -5.85
N ALA A 77 1.51 -6.63 -5.02
CA ALA A 77 0.69 -5.85 -4.11
C ALA A 77 1.54 -5.24 -2.98
N SER A 78 1.80 -3.93 -3.00
CA SER A 78 2.54 -3.23 -1.93
C SER A 78 1.91 -3.43 -0.55
N GLY A 79 0.57 -3.52 -0.51
CA GLY A 79 -0.16 -3.83 0.72
C GLY A 79 0.23 -5.16 1.35
N PHE A 80 0.58 -6.17 0.53
CA PHE A 80 1.08 -7.47 1.01
C PHE A 80 2.49 -7.35 1.61
N LEU A 81 3.38 -6.58 0.98
CA LEU A 81 4.74 -6.36 1.51
C LEU A 81 4.70 -5.75 2.92
N PHE A 82 3.77 -4.82 3.16
CA PHE A 82 3.59 -4.21 4.48
C PHE A 82 3.10 -5.18 5.57
N GLU A 83 2.46 -6.31 5.23
CA GLU A 83 2.04 -7.33 6.21
C GLU A 83 3.22 -8.04 6.89
N TYR A 84 4.45 -7.82 6.39
CA TYR A 84 5.72 -8.30 6.96
C TYR A 84 6.55 -7.18 7.57
N THR A 85 5.97 -5.98 7.72
CA THR A 85 6.58 -4.83 8.40
C THR A 85 5.77 -4.46 9.65
N GLU A 86 6.25 -3.51 10.45
CA GLU A 86 5.47 -2.87 11.51
C GLU A 86 4.33 -1.96 10.98
N PHE A 87 4.37 -1.57 9.71
CA PHE A 87 3.45 -0.61 9.09
C PHE A 87 2.19 -1.28 8.53
N GLN A 88 1.39 -1.87 9.41
CA GLN A 88 0.15 -2.58 9.05
C GLN A 88 -1.10 -1.69 9.18
N ARG A 89 -2.27 -2.19 8.73
CA ARG A 89 -3.56 -1.50 8.91
C ARG A 89 -3.76 -1.10 10.38
N GLY A 90 -4.06 0.17 10.60
CA GLY A 90 -4.32 0.70 11.94
C GLY A 90 -3.06 1.09 12.72
N TYR A 91 -1.86 1.04 12.12
CA TYR A 91 -0.66 1.64 12.70
C TYR A 91 -0.90 3.12 13.03
N VAL A 92 -0.46 3.57 14.21
CA VAL A 92 -0.63 4.97 14.66
C VAL A 92 0.71 5.53 15.11
N ARG A 93 0.99 6.74 14.61
CA ARG A 93 2.07 7.62 15.10
C ARG A 93 1.58 9.05 15.02
N GLU A 94 0.92 9.50 16.08
CA GLU A 94 0.28 10.83 16.11
C GLU A 94 1.24 11.93 15.61
N PRO A 95 0.79 12.83 14.72
CA PRO A 95 -0.60 13.05 14.27
C PRO A 95 -1.04 12.23 13.03
N VAL A 96 -0.24 11.25 12.59
CA VAL A 96 -0.50 10.42 11.40
C VAL A 96 -0.77 8.96 11.75
N GLY A 97 -1.23 8.18 10.77
CA GLY A 97 -1.36 6.74 10.91
C GLY A 97 -1.65 6.07 9.58
N ILE A 98 -1.89 4.77 9.61
CA ILE A 98 -2.35 3.98 8.47
C ILE A 98 -3.82 3.65 8.71
N SER A 99 -4.64 3.77 7.66
CA SER A 99 -6.06 3.43 7.72
C SER A 99 -6.24 2.01 8.27
N PRO A 100 -7.18 1.80 9.21
CA PRO A 100 -7.50 0.46 9.69
C PRO A 100 -8.19 -0.40 8.62
N LYS A 101 -8.60 0.19 7.49
CA LYS A 101 -9.28 -0.51 6.38
C LYS A 101 -8.38 -0.76 5.17
N HIS A 102 -7.29 -0.01 4.98
CA HIS A 102 -6.44 -0.11 3.79
C HIS A 102 -4.99 0.31 4.07
N THR A 103 -4.05 -0.64 3.99
CA THR A 103 -2.64 -0.45 4.41
C THR A 103 -1.91 0.65 3.64
N LEU A 104 -2.33 0.93 2.40
CA LEU A 104 -1.70 1.95 1.57
C LEU A 104 -2.21 3.37 1.86
N ALA A 105 -3.27 3.52 2.66
CA ALA A 105 -3.80 4.84 2.97
C ALA A 105 -3.17 5.40 4.25
N ILE A 106 -2.22 6.33 4.08
CA ILE A 106 -1.75 7.19 5.18
C ILE A 106 -2.87 8.18 5.51
N ILE A 107 -3.23 8.27 6.79
CA ILE A 107 -4.31 9.11 7.28
C ILE A 107 -3.79 10.22 8.20
N ASN A 108 -4.38 11.41 8.06
CA ASN A 108 -4.26 12.49 9.03
C ASN A 108 -5.28 12.26 10.15
N ARG A 109 -4.79 12.03 11.38
CA ARG A 109 -5.62 11.78 12.56
C ARG A 109 -6.04 13.05 13.29
N GLY A 110 -5.54 14.20 12.84
CA GLY A 110 -5.80 15.52 13.39
C GLY A 110 -4.49 16.29 13.56
N GLY A 111 -4.38 17.47 12.96
CA GLY A 111 -3.22 18.35 13.13
C GLY A 111 -1.94 17.90 12.40
N ALA A 112 -1.99 16.87 11.54
CA ALA A 112 -0.80 16.45 10.80
C ALA A 112 -0.31 17.50 9.80
N ARG A 113 1.01 17.70 9.79
CA ARG A 113 1.72 18.51 8.80
C ARG A 113 2.19 17.63 7.65
N ALA A 114 2.55 18.27 6.53
CA ALA A 114 3.10 17.58 5.38
C ALA A 114 4.37 16.77 5.73
N GLN A 115 5.23 17.31 6.61
CA GLN A 115 6.43 16.61 7.07
C GLN A 115 6.13 15.33 7.86
N ASP A 116 5.03 15.30 8.64
CA ASP A 116 4.66 14.12 9.43
C ASP A 116 4.26 12.95 8.51
N ILE A 117 3.49 13.27 7.47
CA ILE A 117 3.09 12.33 6.42
C ILE A 117 4.32 11.84 5.65
N ALA A 118 5.22 12.76 5.27
CA ALA A 118 6.42 12.43 4.52
C ALA A 118 7.39 11.54 5.30
N ARG A 119 7.56 11.79 6.60
CA ARG A 119 8.37 10.92 7.47
C ARG A 119 7.77 9.53 7.56
N LEU A 120 6.46 9.39 7.74
CA LEU A 120 5.82 8.07 7.78
C LEU A 120 5.97 7.33 6.44
N ALA A 121 5.79 8.03 5.32
CA ALA A 121 6.01 7.45 4.01
C ALA A 121 7.46 6.98 3.81
N SER A 122 8.45 7.79 4.22
CA SER A 122 9.88 7.44 4.14
C SER A 122 10.21 6.22 4.99
N ASP A 123 9.66 6.12 6.20
CA ASP A 123 9.88 4.95 7.07
C ASP A 123 9.24 3.69 6.47
N MET A 124 8.03 3.82 5.92
CA MET A 124 7.34 2.73 5.21
C MET A 124 8.15 2.24 4.00
N GLN A 125 8.68 3.15 3.17
CA GLN A 125 9.56 2.80 2.05
C GLN A 125 10.83 2.08 2.54
N SER A 126 11.46 2.61 3.59
CA SER A 126 12.70 2.07 4.15
C SER A 126 12.51 0.66 4.71
N ALA A 127 11.36 0.37 5.35
CA ALA A 127 11.05 -0.96 5.86
C ALA A 127 10.89 -1.98 4.72
N VAL A 128 10.18 -1.63 3.66
CA VAL A 128 10.01 -2.51 2.49
C VAL A 128 11.34 -2.71 1.75
N GLU A 129 12.13 -1.65 1.57
CA GLU A 129 13.44 -1.73 0.93
C GLU A 129 14.41 -2.59 1.73
N LYS A 130 14.41 -2.46 3.07
CA LYS A 130 15.26 -3.25 3.96
C LYS A 130 14.95 -4.76 3.91
N ILE A 131 13.67 -5.14 3.83
CA ILE A 131 13.27 -6.55 3.85
C ILE A 131 13.37 -7.18 2.46
N PHE A 132 12.91 -6.47 1.42
CA PHE A 132 12.69 -7.04 0.09
C PHE A 132 13.66 -6.52 -0.98
N GLY A 133 14.44 -5.48 -0.68
CA GLY A 133 15.25 -4.77 -1.67
C GLY A 133 14.40 -4.08 -2.74
N ILE A 134 13.15 -3.72 -2.41
CA ILE A 134 12.22 -3.02 -3.29
C ILE A 134 11.95 -1.62 -2.71
N ARG A 135 12.33 -0.59 -3.46
CA ARG A 135 11.96 0.79 -3.12
C ARG A 135 10.62 1.12 -3.75
N LEU A 136 9.60 1.35 -2.92
CA LEU A 136 8.26 1.68 -3.40
C LEU A 136 8.21 3.10 -3.98
N GLU A 137 7.57 3.26 -5.12
CA GLU A 137 7.29 4.57 -5.69
C GLU A 137 6.00 5.15 -5.10
N ARG A 138 6.03 6.44 -4.81
CA ARG A 138 4.90 7.18 -4.28
C ARG A 138 3.94 7.54 -5.43
N GLU A 139 2.64 7.36 -5.19
CA GLU A 139 1.56 7.76 -6.10
C GLU A 139 1.08 9.19 -5.81
N VAL A 140 1.02 9.57 -4.53
CA VAL A 140 0.64 10.92 -4.11
C VAL A 140 1.71 11.91 -4.53
N GLU A 141 1.37 13.07 -5.08
CA GLU A 141 2.35 14.12 -5.40
C GLU A 141 2.64 15.04 -4.21
N TYR A 142 3.86 15.58 -4.13
CA TYR A 142 4.24 16.57 -3.11
C TYR A 142 4.30 17.91 -3.81
N ILE A 143 3.55 18.88 -3.29
CA ILE A 143 3.51 20.23 -3.81
C ILE A 143 4.19 21.14 -2.78
N GLY A 144 5.23 21.84 -3.21
CA GLY A 144 6.06 22.67 -2.35
C GLY A 144 7.11 21.89 -1.56
N ASP A 145 7.64 22.52 -0.50
CA ASP A 145 8.76 21.98 0.27
C ASP A 145 8.29 21.08 1.42
N VAL A 146 8.07 19.81 1.07
CA VAL A 146 7.51 18.79 1.98
C VAL A 146 8.60 18.02 2.71
N GLU A 147 9.70 17.73 2.02
CA GLU A 147 10.77 16.85 2.52
C GLU A 147 11.88 17.61 3.23
N ASN A 148 11.78 18.95 3.35
CA ASN A 148 12.84 19.85 3.77
C ASN A 148 13.77 19.18 4.78
N LYS A 149 14.93 18.76 4.26
CA LYS A 149 15.93 18.01 5.00
C LYS A 149 16.29 18.86 6.20
N ILE A 150 15.97 18.39 7.39
CA ILE A 150 16.72 18.83 8.57
C ILE A 150 18.12 18.27 8.34
N LEU A 151 18.97 19.09 7.71
CA LEU A 151 20.42 18.96 7.79
C LEU A 151 20.84 19.25 9.23
#